data_AF-A0A7C6RQP7-F1
#
_entry.id   AF-A0A7C6RQP7-F1
#
_cell.length_a   1.000
_cell.length_b   1.000
_cell.length_c   1.000
_cell.angle_alpha   90.00
_cell.angle_beta   90.00
_cell.angle_gamma   90.00
#
_symmetry.space_group_name_H-M   'P 1'
#
loop_
_entity.id
_entity.type
_entity.pdbx_description
1 polymer ?
#
loop_
_entity_poly.entity_id
_entity_poly.type
_entity_poly.pdbx_seq_one_letter_code
_entity_poly.pdbx_strand_id
1 'polypeptide(L)'
;MKSVGLICEYNPFHNGHLYHLNKIKEMFKDYVVILVLTGNFTQRGDASILNKWDKTDIALHYGIDIVIELPFVFSTQSADTFAKGSIQILEHMKVEHLVFGSESNDIDLLKKLANIQINNIEYETRVKNYVNDGLSYPSAVSK
;
A
#
# COMPACT_ATOMS: atom_id res chain seq x y z
N MET A 1 -2.17 -1.31 -22.04
CA MET A 1 -3.47 -1.29 -21.35
C MET A 1 -3.30 -0.33 -20.21
N LYS A 2 -4.05 0.77 -20.22
CA LYS A 2 -3.97 1.80 -19.17
C LYS A 2 -4.52 1.22 -17.86
N SER A 3 -3.72 1.21 -16.80
CA SER A 3 -4.14 0.61 -15.53
C SER A 3 -3.63 1.38 -14.32
N VAL A 4 -4.45 1.37 -13.27
CA VAL A 4 -4.19 2.01 -11.98
C VAL A 4 -4.32 0.97 -10.87
N GLY A 5 -3.33 0.93 -10.00
CA GLY A 5 -3.22 0.03 -8.87
C GLY A 5 -3.66 0.71 -7.58
N LEU A 6 -4.25 -0.08 -6.69
CA LEU A 6 -4.44 0.27 -5.28
C LEU A 6 -4.20 -0.96 -4.41
N ILE A 7 -3.84 -0.72 -3.15
CA ILE A 7 -3.56 -1.77 -2.16
C ILE A 7 -4.50 -1.53 -0.97
N CYS A 8 -5.33 -2.51 -0.61
CA CYS A 8 -6.30 -2.37 0.48
C CYS A 8 -6.50 -3.68 1.25
N GLU A 9 -7.22 -3.59 2.38
CA GLU A 9 -7.57 -4.76 3.19
C GLU A 9 -9.08 -5.03 3.29
N TYR A 10 -9.88 -3.98 3.09
CA TYR A 10 -11.36 -3.98 3.15
C TYR A 10 -11.92 -4.73 4.35
N ASN A 11 -11.59 -4.25 5.56
CA ASN A 11 -11.93 -4.91 6.82
C ASN A 11 -12.83 -4.06 7.76
N PRO A 12 -14.12 -3.81 7.43
CA PRO A 12 -14.80 -4.12 6.17
C PRO A 12 -14.61 -3.03 5.10
N PHE A 13 -15.14 -3.25 3.89
CA PHE A 13 -15.32 -2.17 2.92
C PHE A 13 -16.29 -1.12 3.48
N HIS A 14 -16.01 0.18 3.28
CA HIS A 14 -16.78 1.27 3.88
C HIS A 14 -16.69 2.56 3.05
N ASN A 15 -17.39 3.62 3.46
CA ASN A 15 -17.50 4.86 2.67
C ASN A 15 -16.16 5.55 2.37
N GLY A 16 -15.18 5.48 3.27
CA GLY A 16 -13.81 5.94 2.97
C GLY A 16 -13.16 5.20 1.79
N HIS A 17 -13.31 3.87 1.71
CA HIS A 17 -12.83 3.07 0.58
C HIS A 17 -13.58 3.42 -0.71
N LEU A 18 -14.91 3.59 -0.63
CA LEU A 18 -15.72 4.01 -1.77
C LEU A 18 -15.31 5.40 -2.29
N TYR A 19 -15.07 6.34 -1.39
CA TYR A 19 -14.56 7.67 -1.74
C TYR A 19 -13.20 7.58 -2.44
N HIS A 20 -12.27 6.80 -1.88
CA HIS A 20 -10.94 6.58 -2.48
C HIS A 20 -11.06 5.98 -3.89
N LEU A 21 -11.89 4.95 -4.07
CA LEU A 21 -12.14 4.34 -5.38
C LEU A 21 -12.76 5.32 -6.38
N ASN A 22 -13.73 6.13 -5.93
CA ASN A 22 -14.33 7.15 -6.79
C ASN A 22 -13.31 8.20 -7.22
N LYS A 23 -12.39 8.62 -6.33
CA LYS A 23 -11.28 9.52 -6.70
C LYS A 23 -10.33 8.90 -7.71
N ILE A 24 -10.02 7.61 -7.58
CA ILE A 24 -9.24 6.88 -8.59
C ILE A 24 -9.94 6.94 -9.95
N LYS A 25 -11.25 6.66 -10.00
CA LYS A 25 -12.04 6.67 -11.24
C LYS A 25 -12.17 8.07 -11.86
N GLU A 26 -12.23 9.12 -11.03
CA GLU A 26 -12.21 10.52 -11.49
C GLU A 26 -10.86 10.87 -12.12
N MET A 27 -9.74 10.49 -11.49
CA MET A 27 -8.38 10.80 -11.97
C MET A 27 -7.99 9.98 -13.20
N PHE A 28 -8.42 8.72 -13.26
CA PHE A 28 -7.99 7.74 -14.25
C PHE A 28 -9.21 7.16 -14.99
N LYS A 29 -9.92 8.03 -15.72
CA LYS A 29 -11.08 7.62 -16.53
C LYS A 29 -10.66 6.61 -17.59
N ASP A 30 -11.44 5.54 -17.74
CA ASP A 30 -11.23 4.44 -18.69
C ASP A 30 -9.94 3.61 -18.44
N TYR A 31 -9.34 3.72 -17.25
CA TYR A 31 -8.25 2.83 -16.81
C TYR A 31 -8.83 1.58 -16.16
N VAL A 32 -8.13 0.45 -16.34
CA VAL A 32 -8.38 -0.78 -15.56
C VAL A 32 -7.92 -0.57 -14.13
N VAL A 33 -8.80 -0.75 -13.16
CA VAL A 33 -8.53 -0.64 -11.73
C VAL A 33 -8.14 -2.01 -11.18
N ILE A 34 -6.89 -2.15 -10.74
CA ILE A 34 -6.33 -3.39 -10.21
C ILE A 34 -6.09 -3.25 -8.71
N LEU A 35 -6.82 -4.02 -7.91
CA LEU A 35 -6.67 -4.06 -6.47
C LEU A 35 -5.77 -5.23 -6.05
N VAL A 36 -4.74 -4.95 -5.24
CA VAL A 36 -4.09 -5.95 -4.40
C VAL A 36 -4.77 -5.94 -3.02
N LEU A 37 -5.41 -7.05 -2.66
CA LEU A 37 -6.24 -7.18 -1.48
C LEU A 37 -5.65 -8.19 -0.49
N THR A 38 -5.59 -7.87 0.80
CA THR A 38 -5.23 -8.87 1.81
C THR A 38 -6.26 -9.99 1.90
N GLY A 39 -5.78 -11.21 2.14
CA GLY A 39 -6.63 -12.39 2.27
C GLY A 39 -7.45 -12.40 3.57
N ASN A 40 -7.39 -13.50 4.32
CA ASN A 40 -8.17 -13.67 5.55
C ASN A 40 -7.52 -13.05 6.80
N PHE A 41 -6.29 -12.51 6.68
CA PHE A 41 -5.56 -11.87 7.77
C PHE A 41 -5.05 -10.50 7.32
N THR A 42 -5.06 -9.53 8.23
CA THR A 42 -4.66 -8.15 7.97
C THR A 42 -3.18 -7.92 8.23
N GLN A 43 -2.64 -6.80 7.76
CA GLN A 43 -1.30 -6.31 8.06
C GLN A 43 -1.07 -6.13 9.56
N ARG A 44 -2.13 -5.77 10.29
CA ARG A 44 -2.09 -5.61 11.75
C ARG A 44 -2.05 -6.94 12.50
N GLY A 45 -2.15 -8.07 11.80
CA GLY A 45 -2.11 -9.41 12.36
C GLY A 45 -3.47 -9.93 12.82
N ASP A 46 -4.56 -9.23 12.50
CA ASP A 46 -5.92 -9.63 12.89
C ASP A 46 -6.55 -10.56 11.86
N ALA A 47 -7.50 -11.39 12.31
CA ALA A 47 -8.41 -12.06 11.39
C ALA A 47 -9.34 -11.03 10.74
N SER A 48 -9.53 -11.12 9.43
CA SER A 48 -10.46 -10.24 8.71
C SER A 48 -11.91 -10.61 9.07
N ILE A 49 -12.76 -9.59 9.24
CA ILE A 49 -14.19 -9.70 9.56
C ILE A 49 -14.94 -10.44 8.44
N LEU A 50 -14.48 -10.29 7.19
CA LEU A 50 -15.01 -10.99 6.02
C LEU A 50 -13.91 -11.83 5.39
N ASN A 51 -14.29 -12.98 4.82
CA ASN A 51 -13.34 -13.79 4.07
C ASN A 51 -12.94 -13.08 2.76
N LYS A 52 -11.82 -13.49 2.16
CA LYS A 52 -11.29 -12.87 0.94
C LYS A 52 -12.25 -12.93 -0.27
N TRP A 53 -13.17 -13.90 -0.31
CA TRP A 53 -14.14 -14.05 -1.40
C TRP A 53 -15.22 -12.98 -1.30
N ASP A 54 -15.84 -12.83 -0.13
CA ASP A 54 -16.86 -11.80 0.10
C ASP A 54 -16.29 -10.40 -0.11
N LYS A 55 -15.05 -10.15 0.33
CA LYS A 55 -14.36 -8.87 0.06
C LYS A 55 -14.12 -8.64 -1.43
N THR A 56 -13.78 -9.69 -2.17
CA THR A 56 -13.60 -9.63 -3.62
C THR A 56 -14.92 -9.31 -4.31
N ASP A 57 -16.00 -9.97 -3.94
CA ASP A 57 -17.34 -9.71 -4.51
C ASP A 57 -17.77 -8.26 -4.29
N ILE A 58 -17.55 -7.72 -3.09
CA ILE A 58 -17.81 -6.31 -2.78
C ILE A 58 -16.93 -5.39 -3.66
N ALA A 59 -15.63 -5.69 -3.76
CA ALA A 59 -14.70 -4.89 -4.56
C ALA A 59 -15.14 -4.82 -6.04
N LEU A 60 -15.47 -5.98 -6.64
CA LEU A 60 -15.96 -6.08 -8.02
C LEU A 60 -17.30 -5.35 -8.19
N HIS A 61 -18.22 -5.47 -7.23
CA HIS A 61 -19.51 -4.78 -7.26
C HIS A 61 -19.37 -3.25 -7.33
N TYR A 62 -18.42 -2.67 -6.59
CA TYR A 62 -18.14 -1.23 -6.64
C TYR A 62 -17.25 -0.82 -7.83
N GLY A 63 -16.94 -1.75 -8.72
CA GLY A 63 -16.29 -1.54 -10.01
C GLY A 63 -14.78 -1.44 -9.92
N ILE A 64 -14.15 -2.29 -9.11
CA ILE A 64 -12.77 -2.73 -9.37
C ILE A 64 -12.81 -3.79 -10.46
N ASP A 65 -11.88 -3.76 -11.41
CA ASP A 65 -11.88 -4.67 -12.55
C ASP A 65 -11.16 -5.98 -12.24
N ILE A 66 -10.06 -5.91 -11.49
CA ILE A 66 -9.24 -7.08 -11.13
C ILE A 66 -8.89 -7.02 -9.64
N VAL A 67 -9.09 -8.12 -8.93
CA VAL A 67 -8.67 -8.29 -7.53
C VAL A 67 -7.63 -9.41 -7.46
N ILE A 68 -6.48 -9.12 -6.85
CA ILE A 68 -5.39 -10.06 -6.65
C ILE A 68 -5.13 -10.19 -5.16
N GLU A 69 -5.10 -11.41 -4.64
CA GLU A 69 -4.74 -11.66 -3.26
C GLU A 69 -3.26 -11.32 -3.02
N LEU A 70 -2.98 -10.53 -1.98
CA LEU A 70 -1.63 -10.40 -1.43
C LEU A 70 -1.30 -11.68 -0.64
N PRO A 71 -0.28 -12.46 -1.04
CA PRO A 71 0.04 -13.71 -0.37
C PRO A 71 0.30 -13.53 1.13
N PHE A 72 -0.09 -14.54 1.91
CA PHE A 72 -0.04 -14.49 3.38
C PHE A 72 1.32 -14.05 3.92
N VAL A 73 2.40 -14.55 3.32
CA VAL A 73 3.80 -14.26 3.66
C VAL A 73 4.16 -12.77 3.59
N PHE A 74 3.41 -11.97 2.83
CA PHE A 74 3.55 -10.51 2.76
C PHE A 74 2.46 -9.79 3.53
N SER A 75 1.23 -10.31 3.51
CA SER A 75 0.04 -9.61 4.03
C SER A 75 0.06 -9.35 5.53
N THR A 76 0.80 -10.14 6.32
CA THR A 76 0.88 -10.05 7.80
C THR A 76 2.24 -9.54 8.30
N GLN A 77 2.97 -8.83 7.45
CA GLN A 77 4.31 -8.32 7.74
C GLN A 77 4.30 -6.81 8.00
N SER A 78 5.43 -6.29 8.50
CA SER A 78 5.67 -4.85 8.62
C SER A 78 5.53 -4.12 7.28
N ALA A 79 5.35 -2.80 7.34
CA ALA A 79 5.08 -1.94 6.19
C ALA A 79 6.04 -2.17 5.01
N ASP A 80 7.34 -2.33 5.27
CA ASP A 80 8.35 -2.51 4.22
C ASP A 80 8.10 -3.79 3.40
N THR A 81 7.83 -4.91 4.09
CA THR A 81 7.62 -6.21 3.42
C THR A 81 6.23 -6.31 2.79
N PHE A 82 5.22 -5.74 3.45
CA PHE A 82 3.87 -5.61 2.91
C PHE A 82 3.86 -4.81 1.60
N ALA A 83 4.51 -3.64 1.62
CA ALA A 83 4.62 -2.76 0.46
C ALA A 83 5.42 -3.46 -0.65
N LYS A 84 6.56 -4.09 -0.34
CA LYS A 84 7.36 -4.82 -1.32
C LYS A 84 6.55 -5.87 -2.07
N GLY A 85 5.85 -6.77 -1.36
CA GLY A 85 5.04 -7.81 -2.00
C GLY A 85 3.91 -7.24 -2.84
N SER A 86 3.21 -6.23 -2.33
CA SER A 86 2.10 -5.59 -3.04
C SER A 86 2.55 -4.87 -4.31
N ILE A 87 3.67 -4.14 -4.24
CA ILE A 87 4.23 -3.40 -5.37
C ILE A 87 4.78 -4.35 -6.44
N GLN A 88 5.44 -5.43 -6.05
CA GLN A 88 5.92 -6.45 -7.01
C GLN A 88 4.76 -7.08 -7.80
N ILE A 89 3.63 -7.34 -7.16
CA ILE A 89 2.42 -7.84 -7.85
C ILE A 89 1.94 -6.81 -8.86
N LEU A 90 1.77 -5.54 -8.47
CA LEU A 90 1.32 -4.48 -9.37
C LEU A 90 2.31 -4.24 -10.53
N GLU A 91 3.61 -4.34 -10.26
CA GLU A 91 4.67 -4.25 -11.27
C GLU A 91 4.58 -5.39 -12.29
N HIS A 92 4.38 -6.64 -11.84
CA HIS A 92 4.20 -7.80 -12.73
C HIS A 92 2.91 -7.70 -13.56
N MET A 93 1.88 -7.05 -13.02
CA MET A 93 0.65 -6.70 -13.74
C MET A 93 0.83 -5.52 -14.69
N LYS A 94 2.02 -4.89 -14.73
CA LYS A 94 2.36 -3.72 -15.55
C LYS A 94 1.46 -2.53 -15.29
N VAL A 95 1.15 -2.29 -14.01
CA VAL A 95 0.37 -1.14 -13.57
C VAL A 95 1.15 0.15 -13.84
N GLU A 96 0.49 1.14 -14.47
CA GLU A 96 1.12 2.40 -14.87
C GLU A 96 1.13 3.42 -13.71
N HIS A 97 0.10 3.40 -12.87
CA HIS A 97 -0.06 4.34 -11.75
C HIS A 97 -0.48 3.62 -10.47
N LEU A 98 0.05 4.05 -9.32
CA LEU A 98 -0.41 3.63 -8.00
C LEU A 98 -1.10 4.80 -7.31
N VAL A 99 -2.26 4.54 -6.71
CA VAL A 99 -2.95 5.51 -5.85
C VAL A 99 -3.13 4.91 -4.46
N PHE A 100 -2.79 5.69 -3.45
CA PHE A 100 -2.94 5.34 -2.04
C PHE A 100 -3.38 6.56 -1.24
N GLY A 101 -4.15 6.33 -0.17
CA GLY A 101 -4.52 7.39 0.76
C GLY A 101 -3.33 7.84 1.60
N SER A 102 -3.27 9.13 1.92
CA SER A 102 -2.23 9.72 2.76
C SER A 102 -2.82 10.80 3.66
N GLU A 103 -2.33 10.91 4.88
CA GLU A 103 -2.66 12.01 5.80
C GLU A 103 -2.09 13.35 5.33
N SER A 104 -0.91 13.35 4.67
CA SER A 104 -0.25 14.58 4.20
C SER A 104 -0.80 15.08 2.87
N ASN A 105 -1.31 14.17 2.03
CA ASN A 105 -1.67 14.42 0.63
C ASN A 105 -0.59 15.18 -0.17
N ASP A 106 0.68 15.04 0.21
CA ASP A 106 1.83 15.71 -0.42
C ASP A 106 2.78 14.66 -1.00
N ILE A 107 2.59 14.37 -2.30
CA ILE A 107 3.38 13.36 -3.00
C ILE A 107 4.85 13.77 -3.17
N ASP A 108 5.15 15.07 -3.26
CA ASP A 108 6.51 15.57 -3.47
C ASP A 108 7.32 15.45 -2.18
N LEU A 109 6.71 15.71 -1.03
CA LEU A 109 7.29 15.40 0.27
C LEU A 109 7.60 13.90 0.40
N LEU A 110 6.64 13.02 0.09
CA LEU A 110 6.85 11.56 0.18
C LEU A 110 7.98 11.09 -0.72
N LYS A 111 8.05 11.58 -1.97
CA LYS A 111 9.15 11.28 -2.89
C LYS A 111 10.49 11.79 -2.37
N LYS A 112 10.52 13.00 -1.82
CA LYS A 112 11.73 13.58 -1.22
C LYS A 112 12.24 12.72 -0.06
N LEU A 113 11.35 12.30 0.84
CA LEU A 113 11.70 11.46 1.99
C LEU A 113 12.23 10.09 1.54
N ALA A 114 11.54 9.43 0.61
CA ALA A 114 12.01 8.17 0.03
C ALA A 114 13.38 8.32 -0.64
N ASN A 115 13.61 9.40 -1.40
CA ASN A 115 14.89 9.66 -2.03
C ASN A 115 16.01 9.90 -1.00
N ILE A 116 15.74 10.63 0.09
CA ILE A 116 16.72 10.82 1.17
C ILE A 116 17.07 9.46 1.78
N GLN A 117 16.07 8.64 2.09
CA GLN A 117 16.30 7.34 2.72
C GLN A 117 17.12 6.38 1.84
N ILE A 118 16.99 6.46 0.52
CA ILE A 118 17.67 5.56 -0.43
C ILE A 118 19.05 6.09 -0.86
N ASN A 119 19.17 7.40 -1.11
CA ASN A 119 20.31 7.98 -1.82
C ASN A 119 21.18 8.93 -0.98
N ASN A 120 20.88 9.15 0.31
CA ASN A 120 21.65 10.07 1.16
C ASN A 120 22.51 9.31 2.19
N ILE A 121 23.82 9.31 1.96
CA ILE A 121 24.81 8.66 2.85
C ILE A 121 24.89 9.29 4.24
N GLU A 122 24.63 10.59 4.36
CA GLU A 122 24.63 11.29 5.64
C GLU A 122 23.44 10.85 6.49
N TYR A 123 22.28 10.67 5.87
CA TYR A 123 21.10 10.10 6.53
C TYR A 123 21.40 8.70 7.06
N GLU A 124 21.95 7.81 6.23
CA GLU A 124 22.33 6.45 6.66
C GLU A 124 23.31 6.46 7.84
N THR A 125 24.30 7.36 7.79
CA THR A 125 25.30 7.52 8.86
C THR A 125 24.64 7.96 10.17
N ARG A 126 23.72 8.93 10.12
CA ARG A 126 22.97 9.40 11.31
C ARG A 126 22.10 8.30 11.91
N VAL A 127 21.39 7.54 11.08
CA VAL A 127 20.58 6.41 11.54
C VAL A 127 21.44 5.39 12.28
N LYS A 128 22.60 5.02 11.74
CA LYS A 128 23.54 4.10 12.40
C LYS A 128 24.01 4.63 13.75
N ASN A 129 24.36 5.92 13.82
CA ASN A 129 24.78 6.55 15.08
C ASN A 129 23.66 6.50 16.12
N TYR A 130 22.43 6.87 15.75
CA TYR A 130 21.30 6.83 16.68
C TYR A 130 20.97 5.42 17.16
N VAL A 131 21.08 4.41 16.29
CA VAL A 131 20.92 3.01 16.70
C VAL A 131 22.03 2.59 17.66
N ASN A 132 23.27 2.98 17.42
CA ASN A 132 24.40 2.73 18.33
C ASN A 132 24.23 3.44 19.69
N ASP A 133 23.57 4.60 19.70
CA ASP A 133 23.19 5.34 20.90
C ASP A 133 21.99 4.72 21.64
N GLY A 134 21.47 3.59 21.16
CA GLY A 134 20.43 2.78 21.81
C GLY A 134 19.01 3.08 21.36
N LEU A 135 18.79 3.89 20.32
CA LEU A 135 17.45 4.11 19.79
C LEU A 135 16.98 2.89 18.99
N SER A 136 15.68 2.59 19.07
CA SER A 136 15.04 1.63 18.18
C SER A 136 15.18 2.09 16.73
N TYR A 137 15.24 1.14 15.78
CA TYR A 137 15.37 1.47 14.36
C TYR A 137 14.28 2.45 13.86
N PRO A 138 12.97 2.26 14.16
CA PRO A 138 11.93 3.22 13.80
C PRO A 138 12.14 4.63 14.38
N SER A 139 12.64 4.73 15.62
CA SER A 139 12.94 6.02 16.24
C SER A 139 14.16 6.69 15.59
N ALA A 140 15.18 5.91 15.24
CA ALA A 140 16.41 6.40 14.61
C ALA A 140 16.15 6.93 13.19
N VAL A 141 15.31 6.27 12.39
CA VAL A 141 14.96 6.72 11.03
C VAL A 141 14.09 7.98 11.00
N SER A 142 13.48 8.34 12.14
CA SER A 142 12.60 9.50 12.29
C SER A 142 13.29 10.77 12.83
N LYS A 143 14.59 10.69 13.18
CA LYS A 143 15.40 11.81 13.67
C LYS A 143 16.32 12.37 12.57
#